data_AF-A0A2K1QDI6-F1
#
_entry.id   AF-A0A2K1QDI6-F1
#
_cell.length_a   1.000
_cell.length_b   1.000
_cell.length_c   1.000
_cell.angle_alpha   90.00
_cell.angle_beta   90.00
_cell.angle_gamma   90.00
#
_symmetry.space_group_name_H-M   'P 1'
#
loop_
_entity.id
_entity.type
_entity.pdbx_description
1 polymer ?
#
loop_
_entity_poly.entity_id
_entity_poly.type
_entity_poly.pdbx_seq_one_letter_code
_entity_poly.pdbx_strand_id
1 'polypeptide(L)'
;MVDTVEKRVYELVKPWNGRSWLTLKMPPLNGDTSLNQTMNMDEEEAQDLLDEIFTEFNLRHSDLDFSIYFPAKNRKDAKPLTINMLIESARAGRWLYN
;
A
#
# COMPACT_ATOMS: atom_id res chain seq x y z
N MET A 1 19.70 8.71 8.25
CA MET A 1 19.60 8.91 6.79
C MET A 1 18.29 8.28 6.37
N VAL A 2 17.39 9.00 5.71
CA VAL A 2 16.13 8.39 5.26
C VAL A 2 16.48 7.27 4.28
N ASP A 3 15.98 6.08 4.55
CA ASP A 3 16.18 4.91 3.70
C ASP A 3 15.62 5.20 2.29
N THR A 4 16.43 4.93 1.26
CA THR A 4 16.08 5.16 -0.13
C THR A 4 14.84 4.36 -0.53
N VAL A 5 14.68 3.14 -0.01
CA VAL A 5 13.50 2.30 -0.27
C VAL A 5 12.24 2.94 0.30
N GLU A 6 12.30 3.33 1.57
CA GLU A 6 11.18 3.97 2.26
C GLU A 6 10.74 5.26 1.54
N LYS A 7 11.71 6.11 1.18
CA LYS A 7 11.42 7.34 0.43
C LYS A 7 10.72 7.02 -0.90
N ARG A 8 11.20 6.02 -1.63
CA ARG A 8 10.64 5.65 -2.94
C ARG A 8 9.22 5.06 -2.82
N VAL A 9 8.95 4.25 -1.79
CA VAL A 9 7.58 3.77 -1.51
C VAL A 9 6.64 4.96 -1.24
N TYR A 10 7.04 5.91 -0.40
CA TYR A 10 6.20 7.11 -0.17
C TYR A 10 5.99 7.93 -1.44
N GLU A 11 6.99 8.06 -2.31
CA GLU A 11 6.85 8.74 -3.60
C GLU A 11 5.84 8.07 -4.52
N LEU A 12 5.79 6.73 -4.56
CA LEU A 12 4.82 5.96 -5.34
C LEU A 12 3.41 6.01 -4.75
N VAL A 13 3.26 5.97 -3.42
CA VAL A 13 1.94 6.00 -2.74
C VAL A 13 1.31 7.39 -2.76
N LYS A 14 2.13 8.46 -2.73
CA LYS A 14 1.66 9.84 -2.56
C LYS A 14 0.63 10.32 -3.61
N PRO A 15 0.76 10.04 -4.93
CA PRO A 15 -0.25 10.39 -5.93
C PRO A 15 -1.64 9.81 -5.63
N TRP A 16 -1.68 8.65 -4.97
CA TRP A 16 -2.89 7.93 -4.63
C TRP A 16 -3.49 8.35 -3.28
N ASN A 17 -2.76 9.12 -2.48
CA ASN A 17 -3.25 9.67 -1.21
C ASN A 17 -4.13 10.91 -1.46
N GLY A 18 -5.33 10.65 -1.98
CA GLY A 18 -6.28 11.62 -2.54
C GLY A 18 -6.36 12.96 -1.80
N ARG A 19 -6.65 14.03 -2.54
CA ARG A 19 -6.89 15.34 -1.95
C ARG A 19 -8.22 15.33 -1.21
N SER A 20 -8.20 15.65 0.09
CA SER A 20 -9.42 15.99 0.81
C SER A 20 -10.03 17.24 0.17
N TRP A 21 -11.15 17.08 -0.55
CA TRP A 21 -11.90 18.16 -1.19
C TRP A 21 -12.30 19.30 -0.24
N LEU A 22 -12.48 19.00 1.05
CA LEU A 22 -12.91 19.95 2.08
C LEU A 22 -11.75 20.76 2.68
N THR A 23 -10.55 20.18 2.74
CA THR A 23 -9.41 20.83 3.41
C THR A 23 -8.28 21.23 2.47
N LEU A 24 -8.33 20.78 1.20
CA LEU A 24 -7.25 20.88 0.20
C LEU A 24 -5.90 20.33 0.70
N LYS A 25 -5.89 19.64 1.85
CA LYS A 25 -4.71 19.04 2.47
C LYS A 25 -4.67 17.56 2.13
N MET A 26 -3.47 17.07 1.83
CA MET A 26 -3.21 15.64 1.80
C MET A 26 -3.03 15.18 3.26
N PRO A 27 -3.77 14.17 3.72
CA PRO A 27 -3.50 13.54 5.01
C PRO A 27 -2.03 13.13 5.09
N PRO A 28 -1.35 13.33 6.23
CA PRO A 28 0.04 12.88 6.36
C PRO A 28 0.11 11.35 6.22
N LEU A 29 0.95 10.88 5.31
CA LEU A 29 1.27 9.46 5.19
C LEU A 29 2.30 9.09 6.28
N ASN A 30 2.11 7.93 6.89
CA ASN A 30 3.06 7.30 7.79
C ASN A 30 3.02 5.77 7.59
N GLY A 31 3.91 5.03 8.26
CA GLY A 31 4.01 3.58 8.11
C GLY A 31 2.72 2.82 8.45
N ASP A 32 1.90 3.34 9.35
CA ASP A 32 0.64 2.73 9.79
C ASP A 32 -0.54 3.03 8.84
N THR A 33 -0.36 3.95 7.89
CA THR A 33 -1.39 4.29 6.90
C THR A 33 -1.66 3.06 6.04
N SER A 34 -2.93 2.63 5.99
CA SER A 34 -3.33 1.50 5.15
C SER A 34 -4.01 1.94 3.86
N LEU A 35 -3.70 1.21 2.78
CA LEU A 35 -4.28 1.43 1.46
C LEU A 35 -5.82 1.23 1.49
N ASN A 36 -6.26 0.11 2.05
CA ASN A 36 -7.65 -0.34 2.01
C ASN A 36 -8.57 0.24 3.11
N GLN A 37 -8.02 0.73 4.23
CA GLN A 37 -8.81 1.29 5.34
C GLN A 37 -8.59 2.80 5.55
N THR A 38 -7.34 3.28 5.62
CA THR A 38 -7.06 4.70 5.86
C THR A 38 -7.23 5.54 4.60
N MET A 39 -6.64 5.09 3.48
CA MET A 39 -6.79 5.73 2.17
C MET A 39 -8.10 5.31 1.49
N ASN A 40 -8.77 4.27 2.01
CA ASN A 40 -10.05 3.75 1.54
C ASN A 40 -10.05 3.39 0.04
N MET A 41 -8.91 2.92 -0.47
CA MET A 41 -8.81 2.41 -1.83
C MET A 41 -9.78 1.25 -2.05
N ASP A 42 -10.34 1.16 -3.24
CA ASP A 42 -10.95 -0.08 -3.69
C ASP A 42 -9.89 -1.09 -4.16
N GLU A 43 -10.37 -2.26 -4.57
CA GLU A 43 -9.52 -3.38 -4.99
C GLU A 43 -8.75 -3.04 -6.28
N GLU A 44 -9.35 -2.32 -7.22
CA GLU A 44 -8.72 -1.97 -8.49
C GLU A 44 -7.63 -0.91 -8.27
N GLU A 45 -7.92 0.15 -7.51
CA GLU A 45 -6.95 1.18 -7.16
C GLU A 45 -5.74 0.62 -6.41
N ALA A 46 -5.97 -0.33 -5.50
CA ALA A 46 -4.89 -0.96 -4.75
C ALA A 46 -4.07 -1.93 -5.62
N GLN A 47 -4.69 -2.65 -6.56
CA GLN A 47 -3.96 -3.50 -7.51
C GLN A 47 -3.04 -2.67 -8.40
N ASP A 48 -3.52 -1.57 -8.97
CA ASP A 48 -2.70 -0.69 -9.83
C ASP A 48 -1.48 -0.14 -9.07
N LEU A 49 -1.68 0.36 -7.84
CA LEU A 49 -0.57 0.84 -7.01
C LEU A 49 0.41 -0.28 -6.63
N LEU A 50 -0.10 -1.48 -6.33
CA LEU A 50 0.76 -2.62 -6.02
C LEU A 50 1.56 -3.08 -7.23
N ASP A 51 0.98 -3.05 -8.44
CA ASP A 51 1.69 -3.34 -9.69
C ASP A 51 2.86 -2.39 -9.89
N GLU A 52 2.67 -1.08 -9.66
CA GLU A 52 3.76 -0.09 -9.71
C GLU A 52 4.87 -0.41 -8.70
N ILE A 53 4.51 -0.67 -7.44
CA ILE A 53 5.48 -0.94 -6.37
C ILE A 53 6.20 -2.27 -6.59
N PHE A 54 5.47 -3.32 -6.94
CA PHE A 54 6.03 -4.66 -7.12
C PHE A 54 6.94 -4.70 -8.33
N THR A 55 6.61 -3.97 -9.39
CA THR A 55 7.51 -3.78 -10.55
C THR A 55 8.78 -3.02 -10.16
N GLU A 56 8.66 -1.90 -9.44
CA GLU A 56 9.81 -1.08 -9.02
C GLU A 56 10.81 -1.88 -8.17
N PHE A 57 10.31 -2.70 -7.24
CA PHE A 57 11.13 -3.47 -6.29
C PHE A 57 11.31 -4.95 -6.66
N ASN A 58 10.88 -5.36 -7.86
CA ASN A 58 10.97 -6.73 -8.36
C ASN A 58 10.34 -7.77 -7.40
N LEU A 59 9.19 -7.43 -6.82
CA LEU A 59 8.40 -8.32 -5.98
C LEU A 59 7.47 -9.18 -6.85
N ARG A 60 7.09 -10.35 -6.34
CA ARG A 60 6.21 -11.27 -7.05
C ARG A 60 4.79 -11.14 -6.53
N HIS A 61 3.85 -10.86 -7.43
CA HIS A 61 2.42 -10.86 -7.11
C HIS A 61 1.93 -12.20 -6.56
N SER A 62 2.54 -13.31 -7.01
CA SER A 62 2.22 -14.66 -6.51
C SER A 62 2.47 -14.85 -5.01
N ASP A 63 3.31 -14.02 -4.39
CA ASP A 63 3.63 -14.12 -2.97
C ASP A 63 2.60 -13.36 -2.11
N LEU A 64 1.78 -12.49 -2.71
CA LEU A 64 0.74 -11.71 -2.05
C LEU A 64 -0.61 -12.41 -2.18
N ASP A 65 -1.19 -12.84 -1.05
CA ASP A 65 -2.60 -13.21 -1.02
C ASP A 65 -3.47 -11.96 -0.84
N PHE A 66 -3.98 -11.46 -1.97
CA PHE A 66 -4.76 -10.24 -2.01
C PHE A 66 -6.11 -10.36 -1.26
N SER A 67 -6.65 -11.59 -1.13
CA SER A 67 -7.94 -11.83 -0.48
C SER A 67 -7.94 -11.52 1.02
N ILE A 68 -6.76 -11.47 1.63
CA ILE A 68 -6.56 -11.06 3.03
C ILE A 68 -6.91 -9.59 3.24
N TYR A 69 -6.62 -8.75 2.24
CA TYR A 69 -6.77 -7.30 2.30
C TYR A 69 -8.07 -6.84 1.63
N PHE A 70 -8.56 -7.60 0.65
CA PHE A 70 -9.81 -7.35 -0.07
C PHE A 70 -10.69 -8.61 -0.08
N PRO A 71 -11.31 -8.98 1.05
CA PRO A 71 -12.14 -10.17 1.15
C PRO A 71 -13.47 -9.98 0.41
N ALA A 72 -13.80 -10.91 -0.50
CA ALA A 72 -15.02 -10.87 -1.32
C ALA A 72 -16.33 -10.88 -0.51
N LYS A 73 -16.34 -11.47 0.70
CA LYS A 73 -17.57 -11.62 1.50
C LYS A 73 -17.90 -10.42 2.36
N ASN A 74 -16.90 -9.85 3.04
CA ASN A 74 -17.13 -8.83 4.05
C ASN A 74 -15.88 -7.96 4.26
N ARG A 75 -15.95 -6.70 3.81
CA ARG A 75 -14.86 -5.72 3.92
C ARG A 75 -14.43 -5.45 5.37
N LYS A 76 -15.27 -5.76 6.37
CA LYS A 76 -14.91 -5.60 7.79
C LYS A 76 -13.85 -6.61 8.26
N ASP A 77 -13.71 -7.73 7.55
CA ASP A 77 -12.74 -8.77 7.88
C ASP A 77 -11.37 -8.52 7.23
N ALA A 78 -11.26 -7.45 6.43
CA ALA A 78 -10.04 -7.06 5.74
C ALA A 78 -8.94 -6.69 6.74
N LYS A 79 -7.77 -7.33 6.62
CA LYS A 79 -6.57 -6.85 7.33
C LYS A 79 -6.09 -5.54 6.69
N PRO A 80 -5.48 -4.64 7.46
CA PRO A 80 -4.89 -3.42 6.90
C PRO A 80 -3.69 -3.78 6.02
N LEU A 81 -3.66 -3.27 4.78
CA LEU A 81 -2.50 -3.30 3.91
C LEU A 81 -1.70 -2.01 4.09
N THR A 82 -0.69 -2.01 4.95
CA THR A 82 -0.01 -0.77 5.39
C THR A 82 1.22 -0.42 4.56
N ILE A 83 1.58 0.86 4.56
CA ILE A 83 2.81 1.34 3.92
C ILE A 83 4.05 0.66 4.52
N ASN A 84 4.08 0.39 5.82
CA ASN A 84 5.21 -0.30 6.42
C ASN A 84 5.39 -1.73 5.88
N MET A 85 4.29 -2.44 5.58
CA MET A 85 4.36 -3.77 4.95
C MET A 85 5.01 -3.71 3.57
N LEU A 86 4.70 -2.66 2.79
CA LEU A 86 5.30 -2.41 1.48
C LEU A 86 6.80 -2.11 1.62
N ILE A 87 7.17 -1.25 2.57
CA ILE A 87 8.58 -0.88 2.83
C ILE A 87 9.39 -2.11 3.23
N GLU A 88 8.90 -2.90 4.18
CA GLU A 88 9.62 -4.09 4.66
C GLU A 88 9.74 -5.16 3.57
N SER A 89 8.69 -5.36 2.77
CA SER A 89 8.72 -6.31 1.66
C SER A 89 9.67 -5.85 0.54
N ALA A 90 9.68 -4.55 0.22
CA ALA A 90 10.61 -3.96 -0.74
C ALA A 90 12.07 -4.09 -0.26
N ARG A 91 12.34 -3.86 1.02
CA ARG A 91 13.67 -4.08 1.63
C ARG A 91 14.10 -5.55 1.54
N ALA A 92 13.16 -6.48 1.74
CA ALA A 92 13.44 -7.91 1.71
C ALA A 92 13.49 -8.51 0.29
N GLY A 93 13.03 -7.78 -0.73
CA GLY A 93 12.91 -8.28 -2.10
C GLY A 93 11.88 -9.39 -2.28
N ARG A 94 10.95 -9.55 -1.32
CA ARG A 94 9.82 -10.49 -1.38
C ARG A 94 8.70 -10.04 -0.45
N TRP A 95 7.49 -10.47 -0.73
CA TRP A 95 6.38 -10.26 0.19
C TRP A 95 6.59 -11.02 1.50
N LEU A 96 6.35 -10.35 2.64
CA LEU A 96 6.62 -10.91 3.98
C LEU A 96 5.37 -11.34 4.76
N TYR A 97 4.17 -11.12 4.22
CA TYR A 97 2.94 -11.11 5.02
C TYR A 97 1.83 -12.02 4.45
N ASN A 98 1.64 -13.19 5.05
CA ASN A 98 0.58 -14.14 4.67
C ASN A 98 -0.43 -14.36 5.80
#